data_AF-A0A4D6WNL7-F1
#
_entry.id   AF-A0A4D6WNL7-F1
#
_cell.length_a   1.000
_cell.length_b   1.000
_cell.length_c   1.000
_cell.angle_alpha   90.00
_cell.angle_beta   90.00
_cell.angle_gamma   90.00
#
_symmetry.space_group_name_H-M   'P 1'
#
loop_
_entity.id
_entity.type
_entity.pdbx_description
1 polymer ?
#
loop_
_entity_poly.entity_id
_entity_poly.type
_entity_poly.pdbx_seq_one_letter_code
_entity_poly.pdbx_strand_id
1 'polypeptide(L)' 'MTINIITELKNTEIITLQQKIIELKKEIILMRIKKNTQQNIKTHLIKDKQHLLAQMLTVETLKLNK' A
#
# COMPACT_ATOMS: atom_id res chain seq x y z
N MET A 1 -10.07 5.85 9.08
CA MET A 1 -10.69 6.27 7.82
C MET A 1 -10.22 5.34 6.70
N THR A 2 -10.91 4.23 6.44
CA THR A 2 -10.47 3.19 5.49
C THR A 2 -11.46 2.90 4.36
N ILE A 3 -12.69 3.42 4.44
CA ILE A 3 -13.78 3.05 3.53
C ILE A 3 -13.67 3.74 2.15
N ASN A 4 -13.13 4.97 2.06
CA ASN A 4 -13.04 5.70 0.79
C ASN A 4 -12.01 5.15 -0.21
N ILE A 5 -10.95 4.53 0.28
CA ILE A 5 -9.79 4.15 -0.55
C ILE A 5 -10.16 3.05 -1.55
N ILE A 6 -10.99 2.08 -1.17
CA ILE A 6 -11.36 0.96 -2.04
C ILE A 6 -12.12 1.43 -3.28
N THR A 7 -13.03 2.40 -3.11
CA THR A 7 -13.81 2.98 -4.21
C THR A 7 -12.91 3.73 -5.20
N GLU A 8 -11.95 4.50 -4.69
CA GLU A 8 -10.96 5.21 -5.51
C GLU A 8 -10.03 4.25 -6.28
N LEU A 9 -9.59 3.16 -5.64
CA LEU A 9 -8.74 2.14 -6.26
C LEU A 9 -9.45 1.31 -7.35
N LYS A 10 -10.77 1.20 -7.31
CA LYS A 10 -11.52 0.52 -8.38
C LYS A 10 -11.45 1.27 -9.71
N ASN A 11 -11.45 2.61 -9.67
CA ASN A 11 -11.51 3.45 -10.87
C ASN A 11 -10.15 3.70 -11.53
N THR A 12 -9.04 3.36 -10.89
CA THR A 12 -7.70 3.53 -11.46
C THR A 12 -7.36 2.49 -12.53
N GLU A 13 -6.52 2.84 -13.49
CA GLU A 13 -5.98 1.88 -14.46
C GLU A 13 -5.07 0.85 -13.79
N ILE A 14 -5.07 -0.39 -14.29
CA ILE A 14 -4.28 -1.49 -13.73
C ILE A 14 -2.79 -1.15 -13.69
N ILE A 15 -2.26 -0.53 -14.76
CA ILE A 15 -0.85 -0.12 -14.85
C ILE A 15 -0.49 0.86 -13.73
N THR A 16 -1.33 1.87 -13.51
CA THR A 16 -1.12 2.86 -12.43
C THR A 16 -1.23 2.24 -11.05
N LEU A 17 -2.09 1.24 -10.86
CA LEU A 17 -2.23 0.50 -9.61
C LEU A 17 -0.97 -0.30 -9.30
N GLN A 18 -0.41 -0.99 -10.29
CA GLN A 18 0.82 -1.77 -10.15
C GLN A 18 2.03 -0.88 -9.82
N GLN A 19 2.15 0.28 -10.46
CA GLN A 19 3.18 1.26 -10.12
C GLN A 19 3.06 1.71 -8.66
N LYS A 20 1.86 2.07 -8.20
CA LYS A 20 1.61 2.43 -6.80
C LYS A 20 1.94 1.31 -5.83
N ILE A 21 1.64 0.05 -6.17
CA ILE A 21 2.01 -1.12 -5.35
C ILE A 21 3.54 -1.22 -5.19
N ILE A 22 4.30 -1.01 -6.27
CA ILE A 22 5.76 -1.05 -6.24
C ILE A 22 6.33 0.07 -5.36
N GLU A 23 5.81 1.28 -5.51
CA GLU A 23 6.20 2.43 -4.68
C GLU A 23 5.92 2.15 -3.20
N LEU A 24 4.73 1.67 -2.88
CA LEU A 24 4.32 1.41 -1.50
C LEU A 24 5.15 0.29 -0.84
N LYS A 25 5.54 -0.73 -1.62
CA LYS A 25 6.52 -1.74 -1.17
C LYS A 25 7.88 -1.13 -0.83
N LYS A 26 8.41 -0.24 -1.69
CA LYS A 26 9.68 0.47 -1.43
C LYS A 26 9.58 1.32 -0.16
N GLU A 27 8.47 2.02 0.02
CA GLU A 27 8.23 2.84 1.22
C GLU A 27 8.20 2.00 2.50
N ILE A 28 7.51 0.86 2.50
CA ILE A 28 7.48 -0.05 3.66
C ILE A 28 8.89 -0.54 4.01
N ILE A 29 9.69 -0.89 3.00
CA ILE A 29 11.09 -1.30 3.20
C ILE A 29 11.89 -0.16 3.84
N LEU A 30 11.78 1.05 3.30
CA LEU A 30 12.48 2.21 3.85
C LEU A 30 12.06 2.49 5.30
N MET A 31 10.77 2.39 5.62
CA MET A 31 10.28 2.58 6.99
C MET A 31 10.79 1.49 7.94
N ARG A 32 10.94 0.25 7.47
CA ARG A 32 11.55 -0.84 8.27
C ARG A 32 13.04 -0.61 8.50
N ILE A 33 13.78 -0.17 7.48
CA ILE A 33 15.20 0.19 7.62
C ILE A 33 15.34 1.27 8.68
N LYS A 34 14.56 2.36 8.56
CA LYS A 34 14.60 3.46 9.52
C LYS A 34 14.20 3.05 10.94
N LYS A 35 13.21 2.15 11.10
CA LYS A 35 12.87 1.56 12.41
C LYS A 35 14.04 0.76 12.99
N ASN A 36 14.71 -0.03 12.15
CA ASN A 36 15.86 -0.84 12.57
C ASN A 36 17.08 0.03 12.93
N THR A 37 17.27 1.17 12.26
CA THR A 37 18.29 2.16 12.61
C THR A 37 17.90 3.05 13.79
N GLN A 38 16.85 2.67 14.55
CA GLN A 38 16.33 3.39 15.72
C GLN A 38 15.95 4.85 15.44
N GLN A 39 15.66 5.19 14.18
CA GLN A 39 15.09 6.50 13.87
C GLN A 39 13.66 6.57 14.39
N ASN A 40 13.26 7.74 14.87
CA ASN A 40 11.95 7.93 15.49
C ASN A 40 10.83 7.77 14.44
N ILE A 41 10.28 6.56 14.35
CA ILE A 41 9.19 6.19 13.45
C ILE A 41 8.00 5.69 14.23
N LYS A 42 6.84 6.23 13.87
CA LYS A 42 5.55 5.80 14.35
C LYS A 42 5.19 4.42 13.77
N THR A 43 5.13 3.40 14.63
CA THR A 43 4.78 2.02 14.24
C THR A 43 3.41 1.91 13.57
N HIS A 44 2.43 2.74 13.95
CA HIS A 44 1.11 2.72 13.32
C HIS A 44 1.16 3.09 11.83
N LEU A 45 2.08 3.98 11.41
CA LEU A 45 2.22 4.32 10.00
C LEU A 45 2.67 3.11 9.16
N ILE A 46 3.50 2.23 9.73
CA ILE A 46 3.88 0.97 9.06
C ILE A 46 2.66 0.07 8.91
N LYS A 47 1.84 -0.05 9.96
CA LYS A 47 0.60 -0.83 9.94
C LYS A 47 -0.38 -0.30 8.90
N ASP A 48 -0.56 1.02 8.82
CA ASP A 48 -1.46 1.66 7.87
C ASP A 48 -1.02 1.41 6.43
N LYS A 49 0.29 1.54 6.14
CA LYS A 49 0.83 1.21 4.81
C LYS A 49 0.70 -0.27 4.46
N GLN A 50 0.92 -1.18 5.41
CA GLN A 50 0.70 -2.61 5.19
C GLN A 50 -0.77 -2.92 4.89
N HIS A 51 -1.70 -2.28 5.60
CA HIS A 51 -3.13 -2.42 5.34
C HIS A 51 -3.50 -1.90 3.95
N LEU A 52 -2.97 -0.74 3.56
CA LEU A 52 -3.17 -0.17 2.23
C LEU A 52 -2.61 -1.07 1.12
N LEU A 53 -1.43 -1.67 1.33
CA LEU A 53 -0.86 -2.64 0.39
C LEU A 53 -1.80 -3.83 0.17
N ALA A 54 -2.36 -4.39 1.25
CA ALA A 54 -3.28 -5.53 1.16
C ALA A 54 -4.57 -5.18 0.39
N GLN A 55 -5.11 -3.97 0.60
CA GLN A 55 -6.27 -3.48 -0.16
C GLN A 55 -5.94 -3.36 -1.66
N MET A 56 -4.80 -2.77 -2.01
CA MET A 56 -4.38 -2.63 -3.40
C MET A 56 -4.20 -3.98 -4.11
N LEU A 57 -3.57 -4.96 -3.44
CA LEU A 57 -3.40 -6.32 -3.98
C LEU A 57 -4.74 -7.03 -4.19
N THR A 58 -5.70 -6.80 -3.28
CA THR A 58 -7.05 -7.35 -3.41
C THR A 58 -7.75 -6.78 -4.65
N VAL A 59 -7.67 -5.45 -4.84
CA VAL A 59 -8.25 -4.79 -6.03
C VAL A 59 -7.56 -5.25 -7.32
N GLU A 60 -6.24 -5.40 -7.31
CA GLU A 60 -5.49 -5.94 -8.46
C GLU A 60 -5.99 -7.33 -8.84
N THR A 61 -6.09 -8.24 -7.86
CA THR A 61 -6.58 -9.61 -8.08
C THR A 61 -8.01 -9.62 -8.63
N LEU A 62 -8.89 -8.77 -8.09
CA LEU A 62 -10.26 -8.62 -8.56
C LEU A 62 -10.35 -8.07 -10.00
N LYS A 63 -9.37 -7.27 -10.45
CA LYS A 63 -9.31 -6.75 -11.83
C LYS A 63 -8.73 -7.76 -12.81
N LEU A 64 -7.76 -8.58 -12.38
CA LEU A 64 -7.15 -9.62 -13.23
C LEU A 64 -8.07 -10.81 -13.47
N ASN A 65 -8.92 -11.15 -12.49
CA ASN A 65 -9.86 -12.27 -12.57
C ASN A 65 -11.21 -11.91 -13.22
N LYS A 66 -11.33 -10.72 -13.83
CA LYS A 66 -12.57 -10.19 -14.40
C LYS A 66 -12.42 -9.99 -15.90
#